data_AF-A0A1I1BHZ9-F1
#
_entry.id   AF-A0A1I1BHZ9-F1
#
_cell.length_a   1.000
_cell.length_b   1.000
_cell.length_c   1.000
_cell.angle_alpha   90.00
_cell.angle_beta   90.00
_cell.angle_gamma   90.00
#
_symmetry.space_group_name_H-M   'P 1'
#
loop_
_entity.id
_entity.type
_entity.pdbx_description
1 polymer ?
#
loop_
_entity_poly.entity_id
_entity_poly.type
_entity_poly.pdbx_seq_one_letter_code
_entity_poly.pdbx_strand_id
1 'polypeptide(L)'
;MKIWELKSDFRDRLYCLTENGYRTYFSGQFAGEPIQKWDSNMEFDSEKRIAVDYPKFGSGIVILSERAVTVLKDLIESRGELLKLNHIRFAYYALNILNIVPGLDYKNSEITFFEDGSVWDIRKYAFELERVANESIFKIPERLSTQIFVTDTFRDCVLQHNLTGFRFIELWDSEADPAAQKMQRQRYLERLAEIERTKGPEYSFAEVTERMRKENKAAVSGKQKLQLDENDSLLIGDLLEDTLTYAWMNPIYIPPLFLDMKWHLAEKEPETREIGEDLPINF
;
A
#
# COMPACT_ATOMS: atom_id res chain seq x y z
N MET A 1 -9.37 19.18 0.98
CA MET A 1 -8.42 18.36 1.78
C MET A 1 -8.57 16.88 1.43
N LYS A 2 -7.46 16.17 1.30
CA LYS A 2 -7.41 14.74 0.97
C LYS A 2 -6.85 13.89 2.12
N ILE A 3 -7.24 12.62 2.10
CA ILE A 3 -6.73 11.57 2.98
C ILE A 3 -6.08 10.49 2.13
N TRP A 4 -4.89 10.08 2.56
CA TRP A 4 -4.03 9.15 1.86
C TRP A 4 -3.78 7.91 2.72
N GLU A 5 -3.78 6.72 2.12
CA GLU A 5 -3.15 5.55 2.70
C GLU A 5 -1.63 5.69 2.60
N LEU A 6 -0.94 5.63 3.74
CA LEU A 6 0.51 5.63 3.79
C LEU A 6 1.04 4.20 3.60
N LYS A 7 1.89 4.00 2.58
CA LYS A 7 2.63 2.76 2.32
C LYS A 7 4.11 3.02 2.13
N SER A 8 4.90 1.96 2.26
CA SER A 8 6.28 1.97 1.77
C SER A 8 6.30 1.68 0.26
N ASP A 9 7.23 2.29 -0.46
CA ASP A 9 7.45 2.08 -1.90
C ASP A 9 8.31 0.84 -2.21
N PHE A 10 8.71 0.07 -1.18
CA PHE A 10 9.54 -1.14 -1.30
C PHE A 10 10.96 -0.92 -1.84
N ARG A 11 11.50 0.31 -1.76
CA ARG A 11 12.92 0.56 -2.06
C ARG A 11 13.85 -0.35 -1.26
N ASP A 12 13.58 -0.54 0.03
CA ASP A 12 14.27 -1.53 0.89
C ASP A 12 13.27 -2.18 1.86
N ARG A 13 13.64 -3.34 2.41
CA ARG A 13 12.85 -4.10 3.39
C ARG A 13 13.71 -4.47 4.59
N LEU A 14 13.23 -4.16 5.79
CA LEU A 14 13.80 -4.61 7.05
C LEU A 14 13.29 -5.98 7.43
N TYR A 15 14.14 -6.72 8.13
CA TYR A 15 13.80 -7.95 8.82
C TYR A 15 14.48 -7.99 10.20
N CYS A 16 13.84 -8.70 11.14
CA CYS A 16 14.35 -8.88 12.49
C CYS A 16 15.26 -10.11 12.53
N LEU A 17 16.49 -9.94 13.01
CA LEU A 17 17.47 -11.01 13.20
C LEU A 17 17.23 -11.78 14.50
N THR A 18 16.63 -11.13 15.50
CA THR A 18 16.29 -11.76 16.78
C THR A 18 15.22 -12.83 16.57
N GLU A 19 15.52 -14.06 17.01
CA GLU A 19 14.58 -15.19 16.92
C GLU A 19 13.25 -14.84 17.59
N ASN A 20 12.14 -15.06 16.88
CA ASN A 20 10.78 -14.67 17.29
C ASN A 20 10.56 -13.18 17.59
N GLY A 21 11.51 -12.28 17.30
CA GLY A 21 11.40 -10.85 17.63
C GLY A 21 10.16 -10.18 17.04
N TYR A 22 9.83 -10.46 15.77
CA TYR A 22 8.61 -9.96 15.15
C TYR A 22 7.34 -10.38 15.90
N ARG A 23 7.23 -11.67 16.25
CA ARG A 23 6.06 -12.22 16.95
C ARG A 23 5.94 -11.65 18.36
N THR A 24 7.06 -11.51 19.05
CA THR A 24 7.09 -11.03 20.44
C THR A 24 6.77 -9.54 20.54
N TYR A 25 7.30 -8.71 19.65
CA TYR A 25 7.32 -7.25 19.85
C TYR A 25 6.49 -6.44 18.85
N PHE A 26 6.08 -7.02 17.72
CA PHE A 26 5.32 -6.29 16.69
C PHE A 26 3.93 -6.84 16.44
N SER A 27 3.79 -8.17 16.43
CA SER A 27 2.53 -8.83 16.12
C SER A 27 1.41 -8.40 17.07
N GLY A 28 0.46 -7.62 16.55
CA GLY A 28 -0.70 -7.12 17.30
C GLY A 28 -0.40 -5.98 18.29
N GLN A 29 0.83 -5.48 18.37
CA GLN A 29 1.18 -4.42 19.33
C GLN A 29 0.97 -3.01 18.78
N PHE A 30 1.14 -2.82 17.47
CA PHE A 30 1.02 -1.51 16.81
C PHE A 30 -0.45 -1.20 16.48
N ALA A 31 -1.34 -1.27 17.47
CA ALA A 31 -2.79 -1.17 17.29
C ALA A 31 -3.41 0.08 17.97
N GLY A 32 -2.59 1.10 18.27
CA GLY A 32 -3.07 2.35 18.85
C GLY A 32 -2.94 2.45 20.38
N GLU A 33 -2.31 1.47 21.01
CA GLU A 33 -2.04 1.45 22.44
C GLU A 33 -0.54 1.64 22.72
N PRO A 34 -0.14 2.30 23.82
CA PRO A 34 1.27 2.44 24.19
C PRO A 34 1.95 1.10 24.43
N ILE A 35 3.16 0.93 23.87
CA ILE A 35 3.96 -0.28 24.01
C ILE A 35 4.70 -0.23 25.35
N GLN A 36 4.23 -1.04 26.30
CA GLN A 36 4.83 -1.08 27.65
C GLN A 36 6.19 -1.78 27.72
N LYS A 37 6.48 -2.69 26.78
CA LYS A 37 7.70 -3.49 26.77
C LYS A 37 8.33 -3.43 25.38
N TRP A 38 9.38 -2.63 25.27
CA TRP A 38 10.18 -2.51 24.07
C TRP A 38 11.62 -2.91 24.34
N ASP A 39 12.12 -3.90 23.59
CA ASP A 39 13.53 -4.29 23.66
C ASP A 39 14.32 -3.58 22.56
N SER A 40 15.03 -2.53 22.95
CA SER A 40 15.88 -1.77 22.02
C SER A 40 17.10 -2.54 21.54
N ASN A 41 17.41 -3.72 22.09
CA ASN A 41 18.55 -4.52 21.66
C ASN A 41 18.21 -5.47 20.52
N MET A 42 16.93 -5.62 20.16
CA MET A 42 16.51 -6.43 19.01
C MET A 42 17.26 -6.01 17.75
N GLU A 43 17.94 -6.96 17.14
CA GLU A 43 18.79 -6.69 15.98
C GLU A 43 17.96 -6.72 14.70
N PHE A 44 18.19 -5.72 13.84
CA PHE A 44 17.56 -5.61 12.53
C PHE A 44 18.61 -5.44 11.44
N ASP A 45 18.30 -5.95 10.27
CA ASP A 45 19.03 -5.70 9.04
C ASP A 45 18.03 -5.42 7.91
N SER A 46 18.54 -5.05 6.75
CA SER A 46 17.76 -4.72 5.55
C SER A 46 18.27 -5.50 4.35
N GLU A 47 17.37 -5.84 3.43
CA GLU A 47 17.68 -6.71 2.28
C GLU A 47 18.68 -6.07 1.33
N LYS A 48 18.45 -4.80 0.95
CA LYS A 48 19.32 -4.06 0.03
C LYS A 48 20.37 -3.22 0.73
N ARG A 49 20.21 -2.99 2.05
CA ARG A 49 21.12 -2.21 2.91
C ARG A 49 21.40 -0.82 2.37
N ILE A 50 20.38 -0.19 1.81
CA ILE A 50 20.42 1.18 1.32
C ILE A 50 19.77 2.11 2.34
N ALA A 51 20.23 3.36 2.41
CA ALA A 51 19.61 4.36 3.26
C ALA A 51 18.27 4.79 2.65
N VAL A 52 17.16 4.48 3.33
CA VAL A 52 15.79 4.81 2.92
C VAL A 52 15.06 5.42 4.11
N ASP A 53 14.26 6.46 3.88
CA ASP A 53 13.60 7.17 4.98
C ASP A 53 12.39 6.42 5.55
N TYR A 54 11.68 5.65 4.73
CA TYR A 54 10.63 4.72 5.15
C TYR A 54 10.76 3.33 4.48
N PRO A 55 11.59 2.43 5.04
CA PRO A 55 11.73 1.08 4.52
C PRO A 55 10.55 0.19 4.91
N LYS A 56 10.27 -0.84 4.11
CA LYS A 56 9.18 -1.80 4.37
C LYS A 56 9.53 -2.70 5.55
N PHE A 57 8.59 -2.97 6.44
CA PHE A 57 8.78 -3.96 7.51
C PHE A 57 7.56 -4.86 7.68
N GLY A 58 6.44 -4.31 8.17
CA GLY A 58 5.20 -5.04 8.42
C GLY A 58 3.97 -4.36 7.81
N SER A 59 2.80 -4.95 8.03
CA SER A 59 1.52 -4.29 7.78
C SER A 59 1.18 -3.35 8.94
N GLY A 60 0.62 -2.18 8.67
CA GLY A 60 0.23 -1.22 9.72
C GLY A 60 1.38 -0.70 10.61
N ILE A 61 2.65 -0.93 10.23
CA ILE A 61 3.85 -0.52 10.97
C ILE A 61 4.65 0.48 10.12
N VAL A 62 5.00 1.61 10.72
CA VAL A 62 5.84 2.64 10.10
C VAL A 62 7.23 2.56 10.71
N ILE A 63 8.25 2.42 9.87
CA ILE A 63 9.66 2.54 10.27
C ILE A 63 10.21 3.81 9.65
N LEU A 64 10.83 4.68 10.45
CA LEU A 64 11.37 5.96 9.98
C LEU A 64 12.87 6.03 10.25
N SER A 65 13.62 6.57 9.30
CA SER A 65 15.00 6.99 9.52
C SER A 65 15.07 8.14 10.55
N GLU A 66 16.22 8.35 11.17
CA GLU A 66 16.45 9.52 12.03
C GLU A 66 16.18 10.85 11.29
N ARG A 67 16.51 10.91 9.99
CA ARG A 67 16.21 12.06 9.13
C ARG A 67 14.70 12.28 9.01
N ALA A 68 13.93 11.23 8.71
CA ALA A 68 12.48 11.33 8.61
C ALA A 68 11.83 11.71 9.93
N VAL A 69 12.28 11.12 11.05
CA VAL A 69 11.82 11.50 12.39
C VAL A 69 12.05 12.99 12.65
N THR A 70 13.23 13.50 12.29
CA THR A 70 13.57 14.92 12.50
C THR A 70 12.67 15.84 11.68
N VAL A 71 12.47 15.52 10.40
CA VAL A 71 11.64 16.33 9.48
C VAL A 71 10.16 16.28 9.84
N LEU A 72 9.65 15.11 10.23
CA LEU A 72 8.24 14.88 10.49
C LEU A 72 7.86 15.10 11.95
N LYS A 73 8.80 15.55 12.80
CA LYS A 73 8.65 15.59 14.26
C LYS A 73 7.34 16.23 14.70
N ASP A 74 7.08 17.46 14.25
CA ASP A 74 5.89 18.23 14.64
C ASP A 74 4.57 17.56 14.21
N LEU A 75 4.63 16.68 13.20
CA LEU A 75 3.48 15.97 12.66
C LEU A 75 3.24 14.61 13.34
N ILE A 76 4.20 14.06 14.08
CA ILE A 76 4.10 12.71 14.65
C ILE A 76 4.25 12.67 16.18
N GLU A 77 4.95 13.64 16.79
CA GLU A 77 5.34 13.61 18.20
C GLU A 77 4.12 13.58 19.16
N SER A 78 3.06 14.31 18.83
CA SER A 78 1.81 14.31 19.63
C SER A 78 0.87 13.15 19.28
N ARG A 79 1.21 12.32 18.29
CA ARG A 79 0.30 11.34 17.67
C ARG A 79 0.76 9.90 17.82
N GLY A 80 1.94 9.70 18.38
CA GLY A 80 2.52 8.39 18.54
C GLY A 80 3.76 8.41 19.40
N GLU A 81 4.35 7.25 19.57
CA GLU A 81 5.63 7.05 20.24
C GLU A 81 6.67 6.51 19.26
N LEU A 82 7.92 6.94 19.45
CA LEU A 82 9.06 6.51 18.63
C LEU A 82 9.89 5.49 19.40
N LEU A 83 9.97 4.28 18.84
CA LEU A 83 10.63 3.13 19.44
C LEU A 83 11.91 2.83 18.67
N LYS A 84 13.06 3.04 19.31
CA LYS A 84 14.37 2.88 18.66
C LYS A 84 14.61 1.42 18.26
N LEU A 85 15.09 1.21 17.03
CA LEU A 85 15.53 -0.09 16.52
C LEU A 85 17.06 -0.19 16.55
N ASN A 86 17.60 -1.36 16.91
CA ASN A 86 19.02 -1.65 16.79
C ASN A 86 19.31 -2.26 15.41
N HIS A 87 19.30 -1.41 14.38
CA HIS A 87 19.65 -1.81 13.03
C HIS A 87 21.16 -1.76 12.81
N ILE A 88 21.74 -2.78 12.16
CA ILE A 88 23.21 -2.99 12.08
C ILE A 88 24.01 -1.85 11.43
N ARG A 89 23.34 -0.96 10.68
CA ARG A 89 23.99 0.10 9.87
C ARG A 89 23.39 1.50 9.99
N PHE A 90 22.13 1.61 10.38
CA PHE A 90 21.35 2.84 10.21
C PHE A 90 20.53 3.10 11.46
N ALA A 91 20.25 4.37 11.75
CA ALA A 91 19.38 4.75 12.85
C ALA A 91 17.92 4.74 12.38
N TYR A 92 17.15 3.76 12.86
CA TYR A 92 15.72 3.60 12.56
C TYR A 92 14.88 3.59 13.83
N TYR A 93 13.63 4.01 13.67
CA TYR A 93 12.62 4.07 14.72
C TYR A 93 11.32 3.46 14.20
N ALA A 94 10.68 2.59 14.99
CA ALA A 94 9.31 2.22 14.74
C ALA A 94 8.39 3.29 15.34
N LEU A 95 7.51 3.86 14.52
CA LEU A 95 6.47 4.79 14.99
C LEU A 95 5.22 3.99 15.33
N ASN A 96 4.90 3.90 16.63
CA ASN A 96 3.61 3.40 17.07
C ASN A 96 2.62 4.56 17.16
N ILE A 97 1.64 4.56 16.26
CA ILE A 97 0.65 5.64 16.14
C ILE A 97 -0.44 5.38 17.18
N LEU A 98 -0.55 6.27 18.16
CA LEU A 98 -1.54 6.24 19.24
C LEU A 98 -2.80 7.05 18.89
N ASN A 99 -2.70 7.88 17.86
CA ASN A 99 -3.80 8.72 17.40
C ASN A 99 -4.84 7.88 16.63
N ILE A 100 -5.85 7.39 17.34
CA ILE A 100 -6.99 6.66 16.77
C ILE A 100 -8.16 7.62 16.60
N VAL A 101 -8.57 7.85 15.35
CA VAL A 101 -9.63 8.80 15.00
C VAL A 101 -10.82 8.02 14.46
N PRO A 102 -11.97 7.98 15.17
CA PRO A 102 -13.20 7.39 14.65
C PRO A 102 -13.83 8.34 13.62
N GLY A 103 -13.18 8.49 12.47
CA GLY A 103 -13.49 9.47 11.44
C GLY A 103 -14.21 8.91 10.21
N LEU A 104 -14.42 7.60 10.13
CA LEU A 104 -15.05 6.96 8.96
C LEU A 104 -16.54 7.32 8.90
N ASP A 105 -16.99 7.87 7.77
CA ASP A 105 -18.40 8.09 7.48
C ASP A 105 -19.01 6.82 6.91
N TYR A 106 -19.69 6.05 7.77
CA TYR A 106 -20.32 4.79 7.41
C TYR A 106 -21.43 4.91 6.36
N LYS A 107 -22.07 6.08 6.25
CA LYS A 107 -23.16 6.31 5.30
C LYS A 107 -22.64 6.51 3.88
N ASN A 108 -21.51 7.18 3.75
CA ASN A 108 -20.92 7.53 2.46
C ASN A 108 -19.76 6.61 2.04
N SER A 109 -19.29 5.74 2.94
CA SER A 109 -18.32 4.68 2.64
C SER A 109 -18.98 3.43 2.08
N GLU A 110 -18.25 2.68 1.24
CA GLU A 110 -18.68 1.34 0.81
C GLU A 110 -17.99 0.29 1.67
N ILE A 111 -18.77 -0.27 2.60
CA ILE A 111 -18.28 -1.19 3.61
C ILE A 111 -18.99 -2.53 3.43
N THR A 112 -18.21 -3.61 3.51
CA THR A 112 -18.72 -4.97 3.64
C THR A 112 -18.42 -5.47 5.05
N PHE A 113 -19.35 -6.24 5.59
CA PHE A 113 -19.33 -6.67 6.97
C PHE A 113 -19.23 -8.20 7.04
N PHE A 114 -18.60 -8.69 8.11
CA PHE A 114 -18.76 -10.07 8.54
C PHE A 114 -20.16 -10.31 9.12
N GLU A 115 -20.49 -11.58 9.35
CA GLU A 115 -21.76 -11.97 9.99
C GLU A 115 -21.93 -11.38 11.40
N ASP A 116 -20.82 -11.14 12.11
CA ASP A 116 -20.81 -10.55 13.46
C ASP A 116 -20.92 -9.00 13.46
N GLY A 117 -21.03 -8.39 12.28
CA GLY A 117 -21.14 -6.94 12.10
C GLY A 117 -19.80 -6.20 12.12
N SER A 118 -18.67 -6.88 12.28
CA SER A 118 -17.35 -6.27 12.15
C SER A 118 -17.02 -5.97 10.68
N VAL A 119 -16.20 -4.94 10.45
CA VAL A 119 -15.84 -4.49 9.09
C VAL A 119 -14.88 -5.48 8.43
N TRP A 120 -15.37 -6.17 7.40
CA TRP A 120 -14.55 -7.06 6.57
C TRP A 120 -13.69 -6.26 5.61
N ASP A 121 -14.32 -5.50 4.71
CA ASP A 121 -13.64 -4.71 3.68
C ASP A 121 -14.23 -3.31 3.54
N ILE A 122 -13.40 -2.32 3.25
CA ILE A 122 -13.80 -0.94 2.94
C ILE A 122 -13.31 -0.66 1.53
N ARG A 123 -14.22 -0.70 0.57
CA ARG A 123 -13.92 -0.53 -0.85
C ARG A 123 -13.85 0.94 -1.25
N LYS A 124 -14.61 1.79 -0.57
CA LYS A 124 -14.57 3.25 -0.71
C LYS A 124 -14.56 3.90 0.66
N TYR A 125 -13.61 4.80 0.87
CA TYR A 125 -13.53 5.60 2.07
C TYR A 125 -14.29 6.91 1.89
N ALA A 126 -15.05 7.27 2.92
CA ALA A 126 -15.50 8.63 3.16
C ALA A 126 -15.19 8.97 4.62
N PHE A 127 -14.75 10.20 4.88
CA PHE A 127 -14.43 10.65 6.22
C PHE A 127 -15.29 11.84 6.63
N GLU A 128 -15.60 11.92 7.93
CA GLU A 128 -16.19 13.10 8.54
C GLU A 128 -15.12 14.19 8.63
N LEU A 129 -15.17 15.19 7.74
CA LEU A 129 -14.14 16.23 7.60
C LEU A 129 -13.76 16.86 8.94
N GLU A 130 -14.74 17.20 9.76
CA GLU A 130 -14.53 17.85 11.07
C GLU A 130 -13.68 17.01 12.03
N ARG A 131 -13.70 15.67 11.90
CA ARG A 131 -12.92 14.76 12.76
C ARG A 131 -11.48 14.59 12.30
N VAL A 132 -11.21 14.75 11.01
CA VAL A 132 -9.88 14.48 10.42
C VAL A 132 -9.13 15.75 10.00
N ALA A 133 -9.79 16.92 10.00
CA ALA A 133 -9.21 18.17 9.50
C ALA A 133 -7.94 18.63 10.23
N ASN A 134 -7.82 18.35 11.53
CA ASN A 134 -6.66 18.76 12.33
C ASN A 134 -5.61 17.66 12.48
N GLU A 135 -5.75 16.56 11.75
CA GLU A 135 -4.88 15.39 11.85
C GLU A 135 -3.73 15.45 10.82
N SER A 136 -2.63 14.78 11.11
CA SER A 136 -1.49 14.62 10.18
C SER A 136 -1.21 13.17 9.89
N ILE A 137 -1.25 12.33 10.92
CA ILE A 137 -1.15 10.86 10.84
C ILE A 137 -2.08 10.24 11.87
N PHE A 138 -2.84 9.21 11.49
CA PHE A 138 -3.79 8.54 12.37
C PHE A 138 -4.12 7.12 11.90
N LYS A 139 -4.81 6.39 12.78
CA LYS A 139 -5.47 5.11 12.47
C LYS A 139 -6.97 5.24 12.71
N ILE A 140 -7.75 4.34 12.11
CA ILE A 140 -9.19 4.21 12.38
C ILE A 140 -9.48 2.88 13.09
N PRO A 141 -10.54 2.81 13.92
CA PRO A 141 -10.92 1.58 14.64
C PRO A 141 -11.05 0.33 13.76
N GLU A 142 -11.50 0.51 12.51
CA GLU A 142 -11.78 -0.56 11.55
C GLU A 142 -10.49 -1.18 10.94
N ARG A 143 -9.34 -0.51 11.10
CA ARG A 143 -8.08 -0.83 10.40
C ARG A 143 -6.82 -0.67 11.27
N LEU A 144 -6.96 -0.80 12.59
CA LEU A 144 -5.88 -0.57 13.56
C LEU A 144 -4.56 -1.29 13.22
N SER A 145 -4.61 -2.54 12.76
CA SER A 145 -3.41 -3.35 12.53
C SER A 145 -2.91 -3.35 11.08
N THR A 146 -3.62 -2.70 10.15
CA THR A 146 -3.37 -2.88 8.72
C THR A 146 -3.10 -1.61 7.95
N GLN A 147 -3.76 -0.50 8.30
CA GLN A 147 -3.66 0.74 7.53
C GLN A 147 -3.31 1.94 8.39
N ILE A 148 -2.67 2.90 7.74
CA ILE A 148 -2.22 4.16 8.31
C ILE A 148 -2.71 5.25 7.37
N PHE A 149 -3.33 6.27 7.95
CA PHE A 149 -3.93 7.37 7.21
C PHE A 149 -3.15 8.66 7.48
N VAL A 150 -2.96 9.45 6.45
CA VAL A 150 -2.28 10.74 6.54
C VAL A 150 -3.03 11.80 5.74
N THR A 151 -2.93 13.07 6.17
CA THR A 151 -3.50 14.21 5.44
C THR A 151 -2.50 14.80 4.44
N ASP A 152 -2.96 15.73 3.61
CA ASP A 152 -2.09 16.52 2.71
C ASP A 152 -0.90 17.14 3.47
N THR A 153 -1.11 17.65 4.68
CA THR A 153 -0.05 18.26 5.51
C THR A 153 1.16 17.33 5.70
N PHE A 154 0.92 16.04 5.97
CA PHE A 154 1.99 15.07 6.14
C PHE A 154 2.64 14.71 4.81
N ARG A 155 1.83 14.42 3.80
CA ARG A 155 2.31 14.07 2.45
C ARG A 155 3.19 15.18 1.88
N ASP A 156 2.72 16.42 1.95
CA ASP A 156 3.40 17.56 1.35
C ASP A 156 4.72 17.85 2.07
N CYS A 157 4.79 17.63 3.40
CA CYS A 157 6.04 17.70 4.15
C CYS A 157 7.07 16.65 3.68
N VAL A 158 6.62 15.41 3.46
CA VAL A 158 7.44 14.31 2.92
C VAL A 158 7.99 14.68 1.54
N LEU A 159 7.13 15.17 0.64
CA LEU A 159 7.50 15.53 -0.73
C LEU A 159 8.44 16.73 -0.76
N GLN A 160 8.15 17.79 -0.01
CA GLN A 160 8.97 19.00 0.07
C GLN A 160 10.40 18.70 0.53
N HIS A 161 10.57 17.75 1.45
CA HIS A 161 11.89 17.38 1.97
C HIS A 161 12.56 16.24 1.20
N ASN A 162 11.93 15.73 0.14
CA ASN A 162 12.42 14.60 -0.66
C ASN A 162 12.81 13.40 0.22
N LEU A 163 11.91 13.01 1.13
CA LEU A 163 12.09 11.78 1.90
C LEU A 163 11.78 10.57 1.02
N THR A 164 12.61 9.55 1.13
CA THR A 164 12.58 8.34 0.29
C THR A 164 11.80 7.21 0.94
N GLY A 165 11.23 6.27 0.17
CA GLY A 165 10.55 5.12 0.76
C GLY A 165 9.04 5.27 0.94
N PHE A 166 8.47 6.43 0.60
CA PHE A 166 7.07 6.75 0.84
C PHE A 166 6.23 6.55 -0.43
N ARG A 167 5.07 5.93 -0.27
CA ARG A 167 4.01 5.85 -1.28
C ARG A 167 2.69 6.28 -0.66
N PHE A 168 1.93 7.08 -1.39
CA PHE A 168 0.64 7.60 -0.96
C PHE A 168 -0.44 7.15 -1.93
N ILE A 169 -1.52 6.55 -1.43
CA ILE A 169 -2.68 6.18 -2.22
C ILE A 169 -3.83 7.08 -1.80
N GLU A 170 -4.40 7.86 -2.73
CA GLU A 170 -5.56 8.71 -2.42
C GLU A 170 -6.75 7.82 -2.05
N LEU A 171 -7.32 8.03 -0.86
CA LEU A 171 -8.50 7.29 -0.41
C LEU A 171 -9.76 8.15 -0.40
N TRP A 172 -9.61 9.45 -0.15
CA TRP A 172 -10.73 10.37 -0.06
C TRP A 172 -10.30 11.82 -0.31
N ASP A 173 -11.18 12.58 -0.93
CA ASP A 173 -11.07 14.02 -1.14
C ASP A 173 -12.38 14.70 -0.72
N SER A 174 -12.29 15.61 0.23
CA SER A 174 -13.43 16.39 0.74
C SER A 174 -14.01 17.37 -0.27
N GLU A 175 -13.24 17.75 -1.29
CA GLU A 175 -13.65 18.73 -2.31
C GLU A 175 -14.09 18.06 -3.61
N ALA A 176 -13.93 16.75 -3.72
CA ALA A 176 -14.26 16.04 -4.94
C ALA A 176 -15.78 16.00 -5.17
N ASP A 177 -16.18 16.34 -6.39
CA ASP A 177 -17.57 16.30 -6.81
C ASP A 177 -18.10 14.85 -6.76
N PRO A 178 -19.12 14.56 -5.91
CA PRO A 178 -19.70 13.22 -5.83
C PRO A 178 -20.20 12.69 -7.18
N ALA A 179 -20.68 13.58 -8.06
CA ALA A 179 -21.15 13.19 -9.39
C ALA A 179 -19.98 12.76 -10.29
N ALA A 180 -18.88 13.52 -10.28
CA ALA A 180 -17.67 13.17 -11.02
C ALA A 180 -17.05 11.86 -10.52
N GLN A 181 -16.95 11.66 -9.19
CA GLN A 181 -16.47 10.40 -8.60
C GLN A 181 -17.36 9.21 -9.01
N LYS A 182 -18.68 9.38 -8.95
CA LYS A 182 -19.62 8.34 -9.36
C LYS A 182 -19.47 8.02 -10.84
N MET A 183 -19.26 9.02 -11.69
CA MET A 183 -19.04 8.83 -13.12
C MET A 183 -17.71 8.10 -13.40
N GLN A 184 -16.63 8.45 -12.71
CA GLN A 184 -15.34 7.78 -12.85
C GLN A 184 -15.46 6.30 -12.45
N ARG A 185 -16.10 6.03 -11.31
CA ARG A 185 -16.34 4.67 -10.85
C ARG A 185 -17.20 3.89 -11.82
N GLN A 186 -18.23 4.53 -12.38
CA GLN A 186 -19.07 3.90 -13.40
C GLN A 186 -18.23 3.50 -14.63
N ARG A 187 -17.31 4.36 -15.08
CA ARG A 187 -16.37 4.03 -16.17
C ARG A 187 -15.44 2.88 -15.80
N TYR A 188 -14.95 2.83 -14.56
CA TYR A 188 -14.13 1.72 -14.07
C TYR A 188 -14.90 0.39 -14.04
N LEU A 189 -16.14 0.40 -13.53
CA LEU A 189 -17.00 -0.79 -13.54
C LEU A 189 -17.36 -1.22 -14.96
N GLU A 190 -17.63 -0.28 -15.87
CA GLU A 190 -17.84 -0.56 -17.29
C GLU A 190 -16.61 -1.16 -17.93
N ARG A 191 -15.41 -0.67 -17.59
CA ARG A 191 -14.14 -1.22 -18.06
C ARG A 191 -13.92 -2.65 -17.58
N LEU A 192 -14.18 -2.94 -16.30
CA LEU A 192 -14.12 -4.30 -15.76
C LEU A 192 -15.14 -5.23 -16.43
N ALA A 193 -16.37 -4.75 -16.62
CA ALA A 193 -17.42 -5.51 -17.29
C ALA A 193 -17.08 -5.76 -18.76
N GLU A 194 -16.44 -4.81 -19.44
CA GLU A 194 -15.96 -4.98 -20.81
C GLU A 194 -14.89 -6.08 -20.91
N ILE A 195 -13.89 -6.06 -20.01
CA ILE A 195 -12.87 -7.10 -19.91
C ILE A 195 -13.54 -8.47 -19.82
N GLU A 196 -14.45 -8.65 -18.85
CA GLU A 196 -15.15 -9.92 -18.62
C GLU A 196 -16.14 -10.28 -19.73
N ARG A 197 -16.69 -9.31 -20.47
CA ARG A 197 -17.60 -9.55 -21.60
C ARG A 197 -16.85 -10.02 -22.85
N THR A 198 -15.62 -9.54 -23.04
CA THR A 198 -14.78 -9.89 -24.19
C THR A 198 -13.90 -11.12 -23.94
N LYS A 199 -14.08 -11.80 -22.81
CA LYS A 199 -13.23 -12.92 -22.42
C LYS A 199 -13.36 -14.12 -23.34
N GLY A 200 -12.20 -14.70 -23.64
CA GLY A 200 -12.08 -16.01 -24.28
C GLY A 200 -12.31 -17.16 -23.28
N PRO A 201 -11.87 -18.37 -23.63
CA PRO A 201 -11.90 -19.50 -22.71
C PRO A 201 -11.15 -19.20 -21.41
N GLU A 202 -11.65 -19.76 -20.32
CA GLU A 202 -11.06 -19.63 -18.99
C GLU A 202 -10.05 -20.76 -18.72
N TYR A 203 -8.94 -20.40 -18.08
CA TYR A 203 -7.82 -21.27 -17.77
C TYR A 203 -7.43 -21.11 -16.29
N SER A 204 -6.83 -22.16 -15.73
CA SER A 204 -6.11 -22.05 -14.47
C SER A 204 -4.84 -21.19 -14.62
N PHE A 205 -4.29 -20.73 -13.50
CA PHE A 205 -3.04 -19.97 -13.50
C PHE A 205 -1.90 -20.71 -14.23
N ALA A 206 -1.74 -22.01 -13.97
CA ALA A 206 -0.69 -22.83 -14.61
C ALA A 206 -0.90 -22.95 -16.13
N GLU A 207 -2.13 -23.13 -16.59
CA GLU A 207 -2.44 -23.23 -18.02
C GLU A 207 -2.28 -21.89 -18.74
N VAL A 208 -2.72 -20.79 -18.12
CA VAL A 208 -2.67 -19.48 -18.77
C VAL A 208 -1.24 -18.96 -18.90
N THR A 209 -0.40 -19.18 -17.88
CA THR A 209 1.01 -18.75 -17.90
C THR A 209 1.81 -19.46 -18.98
N GLU A 210 1.56 -20.75 -19.20
CA GLU A 210 2.16 -21.50 -20.31
C GLU A 210 1.69 -20.98 -21.68
N ARG A 211 0.41 -20.65 -21.81
CA ARG A 211 -0.17 -20.11 -23.06
C ARG A 211 0.31 -18.71 -23.37
N MET A 212 0.39 -17.83 -22.38
CA MET A 212 0.93 -16.48 -22.51
C MET A 212 2.31 -16.51 -23.16
N ARG A 213 3.19 -17.43 -22.72
CA ARG A 213 4.54 -17.61 -23.28
C ARG A 213 4.49 -18.10 -24.73
N LYS A 214 3.66 -19.10 -25.02
CA LYS A 214 3.53 -19.68 -26.37
C LYS A 214 2.94 -18.72 -27.40
N GLU A 215 1.94 -17.96 -26.99
CA GLU A 215 1.14 -17.10 -27.86
C GLU A 215 1.61 -15.63 -27.82
N ASN A 216 2.63 -15.32 -27.01
CA ASN A 216 3.10 -13.97 -26.72
C ASN A 216 1.98 -13.00 -26.29
N LYS A 217 1.10 -13.48 -25.41
CA LYS A 217 -0.08 -12.76 -24.91
C LYS A 217 0.00 -12.44 -23.42
N ALA A 218 -0.86 -11.53 -22.99
CA ALA A 218 -1.17 -11.32 -21.58
C ALA A 218 -2.32 -12.25 -21.14
N ALA A 219 -2.57 -12.28 -19.83
CA ALA A 219 -3.78 -12.88 -19.27
C ALA A 219 -4.45 -11.89 -18.32
N VAL A 220 -5.77 -11.95 -18.21
CA VAL A 220 -6.53 -11.06 -17.33
C VAL A 220 -7.64 -11.82 -16.60
N SER A 221 -7.99 -11.33 -15.42
CA SER A 221 -9.09 -11.82 -14.60
C SER A 221 -9.58 -10.66 -13.71
N GLY A 222 -10.77 -10.13 -14.01
CA GLY A 222 -11.28 -8.91 -13.40
C GLY A 222 -10.28 -7.74 -13.54
N LYS A 223 -9.82 -7.22 -12.41
CA LYS A 223 -8.86 -6.11 -12.34
C LYS A 223 -7.40 -6.53 -12.46
N GLN A 224 -7.10 -7.83 -12.38
CA GLN A 224 -5.71 -8.32 -12.38
C GLN A 224 -5.29 -8.71 -13.80
N LYS A 225 -4.09 -8.29 -14.20
CA LYS A 225 -3.48 -8.66 -15.47
C LYS A 225 -2.09 -9.24 -15.25
N LEU A 226 -1.76 -10.29 -15.99
CA LEU A 226 -0.46 -10.92 -16.03
C LEU A 226 0.16 -10.67 -17.40
N GLN A 227 1.44 -10.33 -17.41
CA GLN A 227 2.19 -10.12 -18.65
C GLN A 227 3.62 -10.60 -18.47
N LEU A 228 4.25 -11.09 -19.54
CA LEU A 228 5.69 -11.33 -19.56
C LEU A 228 6.39 -10.11 -20.16
N ASP A 229 7.41 -9.61 -19.45
CA ASP A 229 8.30 -8.55 -19.93
C ASP A 229 9.25 -9.08 -21.03
N GLU A 230 10.16 -8.23 -21.50
CA GLU A 230 11.15 -8.58 -22.53
C GLU A 230 12.13 -9.68 -22.10
N ASN A 231 12.31 -9.88 -20.78
CA ASN A 231 13.19 -10.88 -20.19
C ASN A 231 12.43 -12.14 -19.74
N ASP A 232 11.20 -12.35 -20.24
CA ASP A 232 10.35 -13.48 -19.86
C ASP A 232 9.98 -13.53 -18.36
N SER A 233 10.13 -12.40 -17.65
CA SER A 233 9.77 -12.26 -16.25
C SER A 233 8.28 -11.90 -16.14
N LEU A 234 7.59 -12.54 -15.19
CA LEU A 234 6.16 -12.30 -14.97
C LEU A 234 5.95 -10.96 -14.27
N LEU A 235 5.08 -10.13 -14.82
CA LEU A 235 4.57 -8.90 -14.22
C LEU A 235 3.12 -9.11 -13.78
N ILE A 236 2.76 -8.47 -12.67
CA ILE A 236 1.39 -8.34 -12.19
C ILE A 236 0.95 -6.89 -12.37
N GLY A 237 -0.15 -6.69 -13.07
CA GLY A 237 -0.82 -5.41 -13.25
C GLY A 237 -2.12 -5.36 -12.45
N ASP A 238 -2.35 -4.27 -11.71
CA ASP A 238 -3.64 -3.97 -11.09
C ASP A 238 -4.30 -2.80 -11.82
N LEU A 239 -5.53 -2.98 -12.29
CA LEU A 239 -6.28 -1.94 -13.00
C LEU A 239 -6.65 -0.83 -12.01
N LEU A 240 -6.20 0.39 -12.29
CA LEU A 240 -6.48 1.55 -11.45
C LEU A 240 -7.82 2.20 -11.82
N GLU A 241 -8.59 2.60 -10.80
CA GLU A 241 -9.91 3.22 -10.98
C GLU A 241 -9.82 4.65 -11.54
N ASP A 242 -8.76 5.38 -11.24
CA ASP A 242 -8.55 6.78 -11.64
C ASP A 242 -8.04 6.91 -13.08
N THR A 243 -7.06 6.09 -13.48
CA THR A 243 -6.46 6.14 -14.83
C THR A 243 -7.12 5.20 -15.83
N LEU A 244 -7.81 4.15 -15.35
CA LEU A 244 -8.30 3.03 -16.17
C LEU A 244 -7.19 2.30 -16.93
N THR A 245 -5.96 2.35 -16.40
CA THR A 245 -4.77 1.64 -16.89
C THR A 245 -4.20 0.72 -15.82
N TYR A 246 -3.31 -0.18 -16.20
CA TYR A 246 -2.64 -1.09 -15.25
C TYR A 246 -1.41 -0.45 -14.62
N ALA A 247 -1.31 -0.53 -13.30
CA ALA A 247 -0.07 -0.32 -12.57
C ALA A 247 0.68 -1.64 -12.45
N TRP A 248 1.89 -1.69 -13.02
CA TRP A 248 2.68 -2.91 -13.13
C TRP A 248 3.70 -3.06 -12.00
N MET A 249 3.90 -4.29 -11.54
CA MET A 249 4.95 -4.65 -10.59
C MET A 249 5.59 -5.99 -10.93
N ASN A 250 6.88 -6.14 -10.60
CA ASN A 250 7.58 -7.42 -10.62
C ASN A 250 7.33 -8.13 -9.26
N PRO A 251 6.63 -9.29 -9.24
CA PRO A 251 6.29 -9.98 -8.02
C PRO A 251 7.47 -10.78 -7.47
N ILE A 252 7.78 -10.57 -6.18
CA ILE A 252 8.69 -11.45 -5.43
C ILE A 252 7.96 -12.76 -5.03
N TYR A 253 6.62 -12.75 -5.06
CA TYR A 253 5.76 -13.89 -4.72
C TYR A 253 4.41 -13.78 -5.44
N ILE A 254 3.83 -14.92 -5.84
CA ILE A 254 2.51 -15.00 -6.46
C ILE A 254 1.44 -15.21 -5.37
N PRO A 255 0.49 -14.28 -5.19
CA PRO A 255 -0.57 -14.44 -4.19
C PRO A 255 -1.36 -15.74 -4.42
N PRO A 256 -1.64 -16.57 -3.39
CA PRO A 256 -2.38 -17.82 -3.54
C PRO A 256 -3.72 -17.66 -4.24
N LEU A 257 -4.41 -16.53 -4.02
CA LEU A 257 -5.68 -16.21 -4.66
C LEU A 257 -5.60 -16.30 -6.19
N PHE A 258 -4.44 -15.99 -6.79
CA PHE A 258 -4.28 -16.01 -8.25
C PHE A 258 -4.38 -17.43 -8.80
N LEU A 259 -4.08 -18.45 -7.98
CA LEU A 259 -4.17 -19.86 -8.36
C LEU A 259 -5.64 -20.32 -8.49
N ASP A 260 -6.54 -19.71 -7.73
CA ASP A 260 -7.98 -20.02 -7.75
C ASP A 260 -8.76 -19.20 -8.79
N MET A 261 -8.17 -18.09 -9.26
CA MET A 261 -8.76 -17.23 -10.28
C MET A 261 -8.89 -17.92 -11.64
N LYS A 262 -9.92 -17.51 -12.39
CA LYS A 262 -10.15 -17.94 -13.77
C LYS A 262 -9.60 -16.88 -14.72
N TRP A 263 -8.59 -17.27 -15.48
CA TRP A 263 -7.84 -16.36 -16.34
C TRP A 263 -8.22 -16.56 -17.80
N HIS A 264 -8.24 -15.49 -18.57
CA HIS A 264 -8.41 -15.56 -20.02
C HIS A 264 -7.30 -14.78 -20.73
N LEU A 265 -6.95 -15.21 -21.94
CA LEU A 265 -5.92 -14.56 -22.73
C LEU A 265 -6.39 -13.18 -23.21
N ALA A 266 -5.48 -12.22 -23.19
CA ALA A 266 -5.70 -10.86 -23.63
C ALA A 266 -4.46 -10.32 -24.35
N GLU A 267 -4.62 -9.20 -25.07
CA GLU A 267 -3.48 -8.52 -25.68
C GLU A 267 -2.60 -7.83 -24.63
N LYS A 268 -1.30 -7.75 -24.91
CA LYS A 268 -0.35 -7.04 -24.05
C LYS A 268 -0.68 -5.55 -24.01
N GLU A 269 -0.41 -4.92 -22.88
CA GLU A 269 -0.54 -3.47 -22.72
C GLU A 269 0.82 -2.85 -22.40
N PRO A 270 1.01 -1.55 -22.73
CA PRO A 270 2.23 -0.84 -22.40
C PRO A 270 2.56 -0.96 -20.91
N GLU A 271 3.83 -1.22 -20.62
CA GLU A 271 4.36 -1.17 -19.25
C GLU A 271 4.48 0.30 -18.84
N THR A 272 3.37 0.93 -18.44
CA THR A 272 3.45 2.18 -17.69
C THR A 272 3.99 1.86 -16.30
N ARG A 273 5.32 1.77 -16.20
CA ARG A 273 6.03 1.81 -14.93
C ARG A 273 5.78 3.21 -14.36
N GLU A 274 5.23 3.32 -13.15
CA GLU A 274 5.34 4.59 -12.42
C GLU A 274 6.82 4.95 -12.42
N ILE A 275 7.16 6.06 -13.09
CA ILE A 275 8.53 6.47 -13.38
C ILE A 275 9.24 6.65 -12.04
N GLY A 276 10.07 5.67 -11.71
CA GLY A 276 10.89 5.62 -10.52
C GLY A 276 12.27 5.07 -10.79
N GLU A 277 12.75 5.12 -12.03
CA GLU A 277 14.11 4.77 -12.44
C GLU A 277 14.31 5.24 -13.88
N ASP A 278 14.93 6.41 -14.04
CA ASP A 278 15.76 6.81 -15.20
C ASP A 278 16.18 8.28 -15.00
N LEU A 279 17.09 8.51 -14.04
CA LEU A 279 18.00 9.64 -14.16
C LEU A 279 19.28 9.09 -14.79
N PRO A 280 19.72 9.61 -15.95
CA PRO A 280 20.96 9.16 -16.56
C PRO A 280 22.12 9.53 -15.62
N ILE A 281 22.82 8.50 -15.14
CA ILE A 281 24.14 8.66 -14.55
C ILE A 281 25.06 9.03 -15.69
N ASN A 282 25.30 10.33 -15.86
CA ASN A 282 26.44 10.79 -16.63
C ASN A 282 27.70 10.58 -15.79
N PHE A 283 28.63 9.85 -16.39
CA PHE A 283 29.97 9.51 -15.89
C PHE A 283 30.78 10.71 -15.41
#